data_AF-A0A534IVC3-F1
#
_entry.id   AF-A0A534IVC3-F1
#
_cell.length_a   1.000
_cell.length_b   1.000
_cell.length_c   1.000
_cell.angle_alpha   90.00
_cell.angle_beta   90.00
_cell.angle_gamma   90.00
#
_symmetry.space_group_name_H-M   'P 1'
#
loop_
_entity.id
_entity.type
_entity.pdbx_description
1 polymer ?
#
loop_
_entity_poly.entity_id
_entity_poly.type
_entity_poly.pdbx_seq_one_letter_code
_entity_poly.pdbx_strand_id
1 'polypeptide(L)'
;MDLGKAYSAEGACVLGGLFFIVMGFAADLAQQLATVGDIGGHAHGGDFFLRVNIPVMGIACIAFGLGMYIVNEHRDRAHVVAYMAGLFILTDGIAHLFAITDHITIPLHAAVFSIIAPVQIAGGIVFPFLPRKWDRYWIVFTVGMIALYVVSRSVAFPPLWDREEVEAVGVFSKAIEVVTLFPLISLVQGERSMLSPASASGAAEP
;
A
#
# COMPACT_ATOMS: atom_id res chain seq x y z
N MET A 1 20.71 5.33 -2.59
CA MET A 1 20.13 6.08 -3.72
C MET A 1 21.15 7.09 -4.18
N ASP A 2 21.30 7.28 -5.48
CA ASP A 2 22.00 8.46 -6.01
C ASP A 2 21.11 9.69 -5.78
N LEU A 3 21.62 10.70 -5.07
CA LEU A 3 20.89 11.93 -4.77
C LEU A 3 20.57 12.72 -6.05
N GLY A 4 21.37 12.58 -7.11
CA GLY A 4 21.10 13.21 -8.41
C GLY A 4 19.75 12.78 -9.01
N LYS A 5 19.29 11.56 -8.71
CA LYS A 5 17.98 11.06 -9.17
C LYS A 5 16.81 11.73 -8.44
N ALA A 6 16.96 12.10 -7.16
CA ALA A 6 15.91 12.82 -6.45
C ALA A 6 15.63 14.21 -7.05
N TYR A 7 16.62 14.80 -7.74
CA TYR A 7 16.51 16.07 -8.47
C TYR A 7 16.21 15.90 -9.98
N SER A 8 15.92 14.68 -10.46
CA SER A 8 15.44 14.46 -11.83
C SER A 8 13.95 14.75 -11.96
N ALA A 9 13.42 14.80 -13.19
CA ALA A 9 11.99 15.01 -13.42
C ALA A 9 11.14 13.87 -12.81
N GLU A 10 11.63 12.64 -12.93
CA GLU A 10 11.04 11.44 -12.34
C GLU A 10 11.02 11.51 -10.82
N GLY A 11 12.15 11.92 -10.20
CA GLY A 11 12.25 12.13 -8.76
C GLY A 11 11.31 13.23 -8.27
N ALA A 12 11.22 14.35 -9.01
CA ALA A 12 10.29 15.43 -8.73
C ALA A 12 8.81 14.99 -8.83
N CYS A 13 8.46 14.11 -9.77
CA CYS A 13 7.11 13.53 -9.83
C CYS A 13 6.80 12.62 -8.62
N VAL A 14 7.74 11.78 -8.17
CA VAL A 14 7.54 10.96 -6.95
C VAL A 14 7.41 11.83 -5.71
N LEU A 15 8.30 12.81 -5.53
CA LEU A 15 8.28 13.73 -4.39
C LEU A 15 7.04 14.64 -4.40
N GLY A 16 6.63 15.13 -5.57
CA GLY A 16 5.41 15.92 -5.74
C GLY A 16 4.14 15.12 -5.44
N GLY A 17 4.09 13.85 -5.86
CA GLY A 17 2.97 12.97 -5.54
C GLY A 17 2.88 12.62 -4.04
N LEU A 18 4.02 12.39 -3.39
CA LEU A 18 4.10 12.27 -1.92
C LEU A 18 3.63 13.55 -1.22
N PHE A 19 4.04 14.72 -1.72
CA PHE A 19 3.59 16.01 -1.20
C PHE A 19 2.07 16.17 -1.29
N PHE A 20 1.45 15.80 -2.42
CA PHE A 20 -0.02 15.79 -2.54
C PHE A 20 -0.67 14.87 -1.49
N ILE A 21 -0.18 13.65 -1.32
CA ILE A 21 -0.72 12.69 -0.33
C ILE A 21 -0.63 13.28 1.10
N VAL A 22 0.53 13.83 1.47
CA VAL A 22 0.75 14.43 2.80
C VAL A 22 -0.14 15.65 3.00
N MET A 23 -0.29 16.52 2.00
CA MET A 23 -1.17 17.69 2.08
C MET A 23 -2.65 17.30 2.20
N GLY A 24 -3.09 16.28 1.45
CA GLY A 24 -4.45 15.73 1.54
C GLY A 24 -4.73 15.15 2.92
N PHE A 25 -3.84 14.29 3.43
CA PHE A 25 -3.96 13.74 4.78
C PHE A 25 -3.92 14.81 5.87
N ALA A 26 -3.03 15.80 5.77
CA ALA A 26 -2.93 16.88 6.75
C ALA A 26 -4.20 17.75 6.81
N ALA A 27 -4.83 18.02 5.66
CA ALA A 27 -6.10 18.73 5.60
C ALA A 27 -7.25 17.92 6.21
N ASP A 28 -7.30 16.61 5.91
CA ASP A 28 -8.31 15.69 6.46
C ASP A 28 -8.19 15.54 7.98
N LEU A 29 -6.95 15.39 8.46
CA LEU A 29 -6.62 15.33 9.88
C LEU A 29 -6.97 16.62 10.61
N ALA A 30 -6.68 17.79 10.00
CA ALA A 30 -7.07 19.07 10.56
C ALA A 30 -8.59 19.25 10.62
N GLN A 31 -9.33 18.78 9.61
CA GLN A 31 -10.79 18.80 9.61
C GLN A 31 -11.36 17.91 10.74
N GLN A 32 -10.90 16.67 10.87
CA GLN A 32 -11.41 15.77 11.91
C GLN A 32 -10.96 16.17 13.33
N LEU A 33 -9.75 16.70 13.51
CA LEU A 33 -9.34 17.24 14.81
C LEU A 33 -10.19 18.44 15.26
N ALA A 34 -10.78 19.19 14.32
CA ALA A 34 -11.69 20.29 14.62
C ALA A 34 -13.11 19.83 15.02
N THR A 35 -13.49 18.58 14.74
CA THR A 35 -14.82 18.01 15.06
C THR A 35 -14.81 17.04 16.25
N VAL A 36 -13.62 16.59 16.70
CA VAL A 36 -13.48 15.72 17.88
C VAL A 36 -14.10 16.38 19.13
N GLY A 37 -15.15 15.73 19.65
CA GLY A 37 -15.86 16.15 20.87
C GLY A 37 -17.20 16.86 20.63
N ASP A 38 -17.59 17.11 19.38
CA ASP A 38 -18.89 17.73 19.08
C ASP A 38 -20.03 16.68 19.07
N ILE A 39 -20.99 16.83 19.98
CA ILE A 39 -21.99 15.78 20.30
C ILE A 39 -23.14 15.74 19.27
N GLY A 40 -23.31 16.80 18.47
CA GLY A 40 -24.40 16.93 17.48
C GLY A 40 -24.03 16.61 16.03
N GLY A 41 -22.74 16.41 15.73
CA GLY A 41 -22.25 16.20 14.37
C GLY A 41 -21.92 14.74 14.10
N HIS A 42 -22.60 14.11 13.13
CA HIS A 42 -22.10 12.87 12.54
C HIS A 42 -20.77 13.15 11.83
N ALA A 43 -19.64 12.82 12.48
CA ALA A 43 -18.28 13.01 11.95
C ALA A 43 -17.91 11.97 10.85
N HIS A 44 -18.86 11.66 9.97
CA HIS A 44 -18.68 10.72 8.86
C HIS A 44 -18.03 11.41 7.66
N GLY A 45 -16.70 11.31 7.60
CA GLY A 45 -15.89 11.64 6.44
C GLY A 45 -15.46 13.10 6.33
N GLY A 46 -14.15 13.32 6.25
CA GLY A 46 -13.63 14.52 5.61
C GLY A 46 -14.05 14.59 4.13
N ASP A 47 -13.88 15.76 3.52
CA ASP A 47 -14.39 16.04 2.17
C ASP A 47 -14.06 14.92 1.16
N PHE A 48 -15.09 14.31 0.57
CA PHE A 48 -14.94 13.27 -0.44
C PHE A 48 -14.08 13.73 -1.63
N PHE A 49 -14.19 15.02 -1.99
CA PHE A 49 -13.37 15.59 -3.05
C PHE A 49 -11.88 15.59 -2.67
N LEU A 50 -11.55 15.94 -1.43
CA LEU A 50 -10.20 15.87 -0.87
C LEU A 50 -9.69 14.41 -0.81
N ARG A 51 -10.47 13.51 -0.22
CA ARG A 51 -10.12 12.10 0.02
C ARG A 51 -9.97 11.26 -1.25
N VAL A 52 -10.55 11.68 -2.37
CA VAL A 52 -10.40 11.00 -3.67
C VAL A 52 -9.42 11.73 -4.58
N ASN A 53 -9.62 13.02 -4.86
CA ASN A 53 -8.89 13.69 -5.93
C ASN A 53 -7.42 13.95 -5.58
N ILE A 54 -7.12 14.29 -4.32
CA ILE A 54 -5.75 14.58 -3.90
C ILE A 54 -4.91 13.27 -3.84
N PRO A 55 -5.40 12.16 -3.25
CA PRO A 55 -4.74 10.85 -3.36
C PRO A 55 -4.57 10.36 -4.79
N VAL A 56 -5.60 10.45 -5.65
CA VAL A 56 -5.50 10.02 -7.06
C VAL A 56 -4.43 10.80 -7.82
N MET A 57 -4.36 12.13 -7.63
CA MET A 57 -3.28 12.95 -8.20
C MET A 57 -1.91 12.52 -7.67
N GLY A 58 -1.78 12.30 -6.36
CA GLY A 58 -0.54 11.86 -5.74
C GLY A 58 -0.05 10.50 -6.27
N ILE A 59 -0.95 9.53 -6.36
CA ILE A 59 -0.70 8.20 -6.94
C ILE A 59 -0.28 8.32 -8.41
N ALA A 60 -0.98 9.15 -9.21
CA ALA A 60 -0.65 9.34 -10.62
C ALA A 60 0.75 9.93 -10.82
N CYS A 61 1.14 10.93 -10.01
CA CYS A 61 2.49 11.49 -10.04
C CYS A 61 3.57 10.49 -9.62
N ILE A 62 3.34 9.70 -8.55
CA ILE A 62 4.27 8.65 -8.12
C ILE A 62 4.39 7.54 -9.18
N ALA A 63 3.27 7.08 -9.73
CA ALA A 63 3.25 6.09 -10.79
C ALA A 63 4.00 6.57 -12.04
N PHE A 64 3.78 7.81 -12.48
CA PHE A 64 4.54 8.37 -13.60
C PHE A 64 6.05 8.39 -13.32
N GLY A 65 6.48 8.94 -12.17
CA GLY A 65 7.91 9.03 -11.83
C GLY A 65 8.59 7.66 -11.68
N LEU A 66 7.98 6.73 -10.94
CA LEU A 66 8.49 5.36 -10.81
C LEU A 66 8.45 4.59 -12.14
N GLY A 67 7.38 4.73 -12.91
CA GLY A 67 7.23 4.08 -14.21
C GLY A 67 8.33 4.49 -15.20
N MET A 68 8.72 5.77 -15.20
CA MET A 68 9.84 6.26 -16.03
C MET A 68 11.18 5.63 -15.63
N TYR A 69 11.49 5.48 -14.34
CA TYR A 69 12.69 4.73 -13.91
C TYR A 69 12.66 3.28 -14.38
N ILE A 70 11.51 2.60 -14.26
CA ILE A 70 11.37 1.19 -14.66
C ILE A 70 11.52 1.04 -16.18
N VAL A 71 10.92 1.92 -16.98
CA VAL A 71 11.04 1.89 -18.45
C VAL A 71 12.47 2.18 -18.92
N ASN A 72 13.16 3.12 -18.27
CA ASN A 72 14.50 3.56 -18.68
C ASN A 72 15.62 2.65 -18.19
N GLU A 73 15.52 2.08 -16.98
CA GLU A 73 16.62 1.37 -16.32
C GLU A 73 16.36 -0.13 -16.09
N HIS A 74 15.10 -0.54 -15.92
CA HIS A 74 14.73 -1.86 -15.40
C HIS A 74 13.57 -2.49 -16.18
N ARG A 75 13.74 -2.61 -17.50
CA ARG A 75 12.65 -2.93 -18.44
C ARG A 75 12.24 -4.42 -18.51
N ASP A 76 12.76 -5.28 -17.64
CA ASP A 76 12.39 -6.69 -17.62
C ASP A 76 11.03 -6.95 -16.93
N ARG A 77 10.47 -8.13 -17.19
CA ARG A 77 9.15 -8.52 -16.70
C ARG A 77 9.06 -8.55 -15.17
N ALA A 78 10.13 -8.89 -14.46
CA ALA A 78 10.09 -8.97 -12.99
C ALA A 78 9.97 -7.57 -12.39
N HIS A 79 10.75 -6.61 -12.87
CA HIS A 79 10.65 -5.21 -12.43
C HIS A 79 9.30 -4.56 -12.80
N VAL A 80 8.71 -4.88 -13.96
CA VAL A 80 7.35 -4.40 -14.32
C VAL A 80 6.28 -5.00 -13.40
N VAL A 81 6.34 -6.30 -13.07
CA VAL A 81 5.40 -6.93 -12.14
C VAL A 81 5.60 -6.40 -10.71
N ALA A 82 6.85 -6.17 -10.29
CA ALA A 82 7.17 -5.56 -9.00
C ALA A 82 6.70 -4.09 -8.93
N TYR A 83 6.79 -3.34 -10.03
CA TYR A 83 6.19 -2.00 -10.16
C TYR A 83 4.67 -2.02 -9.94
N MET A 84 3.93 -2.95 -10.57
CA MET A 84 2.50 -3.10 -10.31
C MET A 84 2.19 -3.45 -8.84
N ALA A 85 2.92 -4.41 -8.26
CA ALA A 85 2.78 -4.74 -6.84
C ALA A 85 3.04 -3.52 -5.94
N GLY A 86 4.11 -2.78 -6.21
CA GLY A 86 4.49 -1.57 -5.48
C GLY A 86 3.41 -0.49 -5.52
N LEU A 87 2.77 -0.27 -6.68
CA LEU A 87 1.65 0.67 -6.80
C LEU A 87 0.41 0.23 -6.00
N PHE A 88 0.08 -1.06 -6.00
CA PHE A 88 -1.05 -1.53 -5.19
C PHE A 88 -0.77 -1.45 -3.69
N ILE A 89 0.44 -1.84 -3.24
CA ILE A 89 0.90 -1.68 -1.85
C ILE A 89 0.84 -0.20 -1.44
N LEU A 90 1.31 0.72 -2.29
CA LEU A 90 1.25 2.16 -2.02
C LEU A 90 -0.19 2.67 -1.94
N THR A 91 -1.07 2.26 -2.87
CA THR A 91 -2.47 2.69 -2.90
C THR A 91 -3.21 2.24 -1.63
N ASP A 92 -2.97 1.00 -1.20
CA ASP A 92 -3.51 0.48 0.06
C ASP A 92 -2.92 1.19 1.29
N GLY A 93 -1.62 1.48 1.28
CA GLY A 93 -0.97 2.31 2.31
C GLY A 93 -1.56 3.71 2.44
N ILE A 94 -2.02 4.31 1.33
CA ILE A 94 -2.74 5.59 1.34
C ILE A 94 -4.16 5.40 1.89
N ALA A 95 -4.87 4.32 1.56
CA ALA A 95 -6.17 4.02 2.17
C ALA A 95 -6.05 3.87 3.69
N HIS A 96 -5.03 3.15 4.18
CA HIS A 96 -4.72 3.06 5.61
C HIS A 96 -4.27 4.40 6.22
N LEU A 97 -3.68 5.32 5.45
CA LEU A 97 -3.34 6.66 5.94
C LEU A 97 -4.60 7.45 6.31
N PHE A 98 -5.63 7.42 5.45
CA PHE A 98 -6.93 8.05 5.75
C PHE A 98 -7.75 7.26 6.80
N ALA A 99 -7.51 5.96 7.00
CA ALA A 99 -8.10 5.24 8.13
C ALA A 99 -7.63 5.76 9.51
N ILE A 100 -6.50 6.46 9.60
CA ILE A 100 -6.04 7.10 10.86
C ILE A 100 -7.05 8.16 11.33
N THR A 101 -7.60 8.97 10.41
CA THR A 101 -8.54 10.03 10.75
C THR A 101 -9.95 9.50 11.01
N ASP A 102 -10.34 8.42 10.34
CA ASP A 102 -11.62 7.74 10.58
C ASP A 102 -11.67 7.08 11.97
N HIS A 103 -10.56 6.53 12.45
CA HIS A 103 -10.45 5.93 13.78
C HIS A 103 -9.70 6.79 14.81
N ILE A 104 -9.63 8.12 14.63
CA ILE A 104 -8.83 9.00 15.50
C ILE A 104 -9.26 8.98 16.98
N THR A 105 -10.52 8.63 17.24
CA THR A 105 -11.10 8.45 18.58
C THR A 105 -10.79 7.10 19.23
N ILE A 106 -10.21 6.15 18.48
CA ILE A 106 -9.82 4.81 18.96
C ILE A 106 -8.29 4.71 18.90
N PRO A 107 -7.56 5.00 19.99
CA PRO A 107 -6.10 5.15 19.97
C PRO A 107 -5.34 3.93 19.45
N LEU A 108 -5.88 2.72 19.65
CA LEU A 108 -5.28 1.49 19.14
C LEU A 108 -5.28 1.43 17.61
N HIS A 109 -6.38 1.79 16.96
CA HIS A 109 -6.51 1.76 15.50
C HIS A 109 -5.68 2.89 14.87
N ALA A 110 -5.79 4.10 15.40
CA ALA A 110 -4.96 5.23 14.98
C ALA A 110 -3.46 4.90 15.06
N ALA A 111 -2.99 4.26 16.15
CA ALA A 111 -1.60 3.85 16.31
C ALA A 111 -1.19 2.74 15.31
N VAL A 112 -2.03 1.73 15.11
CA VAL A 112 -1.79 0.62 14.18
C VAL A 112 -1.69 1.14 12.73
N PHE A 113 -2.63 1.97 12.29
CA PHE A 113 -2.58 2.57 10.96
C PHE A 113 -1.43 3.58 10.78
N SER A 114 -1.07 4.33 11.83
CA SER A 114 0.11 5.22 11.83
C SER A 114 1.45 4.50 11.61
N ILE A 115 1.51 3.19 11.86
CA ILE A 115 2.68 2.35 11.56
C ILE A 115 2.56 1.71 10.18
N ILE A 116 1.39 1.15 9.87
CA ILE A 116 1.14 0.39 8.64
C ILE A 116 1.18 1.27 7.39
N ALA A 117 0.52 2.43 7.42
CA ALA A 117 0.43 3.32 6.27
C ALA A 117 1.81 3.82 5.78
N PRO A 118 2.72 4.33 6.65
CA PRO A 118 4.08 4.67 6.22
C PRO A 118 4.89 3.47 5.72
N VAL A 119 4.74 2.28 6.34
CA VAL A 119 5.42 1.05 5.90
C VAL A 119 4.98 0.66 4.49
N GLN A 120 3.69 0.75 4.17
CA GLN A 120 3.16 0.45 2.85
C GLN A 120 3.46 1.54 1.82
N ILE A 121 3.38 2.82 2.17
CA ILE A 121 3.71 3.92 1.25
C ILE A 121 5.20 3.87 0.88
N ALA A 122 6.10 3.82 1.87
CA ALA A 122 7.53 3.71 1.62
C ALA A 122 7.87 2.37 0.96
N GLY A 123 7.26 1.28 1.43
CA GLY A 123 7.40 -0.06 0.90
C GLY A 123 7.05 -0.13 -0.58
N GLY A 124 5.89 0.36 -0.99
CA GLY A 124 5.42 0.37 -2.38
C GLY A 124 6.31 1.18 -3.32
N ILE A 125 6.87 2.30 -2.84
CA ILE A 125 7.85 3.11 -3.61
C ILE A 125 9.15 2.34 -3.84
N VAL A 126 9.69 1.68 -2.81
CA VAL A 126 10.97 0.95 -2.93
C VAL A 126 10.82 -0.47 -3.47
N PHE A 127 9.61 -1.04 -3.42
CA PHE A 127 9.32 -2.44 -3.77
C PHE A 127 9.91 -2.88 -5.12
N PRO A 128 9.86 -2.07 -6.21
CA PRO A 128 10.42 -2.49 -7.50
C PRO A 128 11.92 -2.75 -7.46
N PHE A 129 12.64 -2.11 -6.53
CA PHE A 129 14.09 -2.16 -6.36
C PHE A 129 14.54 -3.07 -5.21
N LEU A 130 13.60 -3.67 -4.46
CA LEU A 130 13.94 -4.60 -3.38
C LEU A 130 14.51 -5.93 -3.92
N PRO A 131 15.40 -6.60 -3.16
CA PRO A 131 15.75 -8.00 -3.44
C PRO A 131 14.52 -8.92 -3.34
N ARG A 132 14.27 -9.74 -4.36
CA ARG A 132 13.03 -10.56 -4.49
C ARG A 132 12.74 -11.51 -3.32
N LYS A 133 13.77 -11.88 -2.53
CA LYS A 133 13.61 -12.57 -1.22
C LYS A 133 12.63 -11.88 -0.25
N TRP A 134 12.32 -10.60 -0.46
CA TRP A 134 11.33 -9.84 0.31
C TRP A 134 9.88 -10.14 -0.08
N ASP A 135 9.61 -10.62 -1.29
CA ASP A 135 8.27 -10.74 -1.87
C ASP A 135 7.39 -11.70 -1.05
N ARG A 136 7.98 -12.78 -0.52
CA ARG A 136 7.32 -13.69 0.43
C ARG A 136 6.90 -13.03 1.75
N TYR A 137 7.65 -12.06 2.26
CA TYR A 137 7.29 -11.34 3.48
C TYR A 137 6.17 -10.34 3.21
N TRP A 138 6.15 -9.73 2.02
CA TRP A 138 5.03 -8.91 1.57
C TRP A 138 3.75 -9.74 1.38
N ILE A 139 3.82 -10.97 0.86
CA ILE A 139 2.65 -11.89 0.84
C ILE A 139 2.16 -12.17 2.27
N VAL A 140 3.05 -12.52 3.20
CA VAL A 140 2.66 -12.79 4.61
C VAL A 140 2.06 -11.55 5.26
N PHE A 141 2.61 -10.36 5.00
CA PHE A 141 2.08 -9.09 5.49
C PHE A 141 0.67 -8.82 4.92
N THR A 142 0.48 -8.86 3.60
CA THR A 142 -0.82 -8.66 2.95
C THR A 142 -1.87 -9.66 3.40
N VAL A 143 -1.54 -10.96 3.47
CA VAL A 143 -2.46 -11.99 4.00
C VAL A 143 -2.78 -11.75 5.48
N GLY A 144 -1.78 -11.33 6.27
CA GLY A 144 -1.96 -10.96 7.68
C GLY A 144 -2.91 -9.78 7.86
N MET A 145 -2.84 -8.78 6.98
CA MET A 145 -3.74 -7.62 6.99
C MET A 145 -5.19 -7.97 6.62
N ILE A 146 -5.38 -8.82 5.60
CA ILE A 146 -6.70 -9.37 5.26
C ILE A 146 -7.26 -10.15 6.45
N ALA A 147 -6.45 -11.02 7.07
CA ALA A 147 -6.85 -11.82 8.22
C ALA A 147 -7.21 -10.95 9.44
N LEU A 148 -6.41 -9.91 9.74
CA LEU A 148 -6.66 -8.97 10.83
C LEU A 148 -8.00 -8.24 10.66
N TYR A 149 -8.29 -7.76 9.45
CA TYR A 149 -9.59 -7.16 9.13
C TYR A 149 -10.74 -8.15 9.37
N VAL A 150 -10.67 -9.36 8.81
CA VAL A 150 -11.69 -10.39 8.99
C VAL A 150 -11.90 -10.72 10.47
N VAL A 151 -10.83 -10.87 11.24
CA VAL A 151 -10.89 -11.14 12.69
C VAL A 151 -11.59 -9.98 13.42
N SER A 152 -11.19 -8.72 13.19
CA SER A 152 -11.77 -7.54 13.84
C SER A 152 -13.28 -7.36 13.61
N ARG A 153 -13.78 -7.82 12.45
CA ARG A 153 -15.21 -7.78 12.09
C ARG A 153 -15.98 -9.04 12.55
N SER A 154 -15.28 -10.15 12.79
CA SER A 154 -15.89 -11.44 13.16
C SER A 154 -16.01 -11.65 14.68
N VAL A 155 -15.04 -11.18 15.46
CA VAL A 155 -14.97 -11.40 16.91
C VAL A 155 -14.64 -10.11 17.66
N ALA A 156 -15.27 -9.91 18.82
CA ALA A 156 -14.84 -8.90 19.77
C ALA A 156 -13.59 -9.38 20.51
N PHE A 157 -12.56 -8.53 20.66
CA PHE A 157 -11.25 -8.95 21.16
C PHE A 157 -10.49 -7.87 21.96
N PRO A 158 -9.64 -8.26 22.94
CA PRO A 158 -8.30 -7.71 23.20
C PRO A 158 -7.87 -6.32 22.68
N PRO A 159 -8.28 -5.13 23.19
CA PRO A 159 -9.13 -4.85 24.35
C PRO A 159 -10.43 -4.07 24.02
N LEU A 160 -10.89 -4.14 22.77
CA LEU A 160 -11.91 -3.25 22.18
C LEU A 160 -13.36 -3.55 22.62
N TRP A 161 -13.60 -4.76 23.13
CA TRP A 161 -14.87 -5.35 23.63
C TRP A 161 -16.05 -5.42 22.67
N ASP A 162 -16.08 -4.61 21.62
CA ASP A 162 -17.02 -4.69 20.51
C ASP A 162 -16.35 -5.21 19.23
N ARG A 163 -17.16 -5.41 18.18
CA ARG A 163 -16.68 -5.73 16.82
C ARG A 163 -16.58 -4.45 16.03
N GLU A 164 -15.59 -4.37 15.17
CA GLU A 164 -15.45 -3.25 14.25
C GLU A 164 -16.50 -3.27 13.13
N GLU A 165 -16.94 -2.09 12.69
CA GLU A 165 -17.94 -1.95 11.62
C GLU A 165 -17.35 -2.16 10.22
N VAL A 166 -18.19 -2.45 9.22
CA VAL A 166 -17.77 -2.63 7.83
C VAL A 166 -17.79 -1.28 7.10
N GLU A 167 -16.63 -0.63 7.02
CA GLU A 167 -16.45 0.68 6.41
C GLU A 167 -16.02 0.57 4.93
N ALA A 168 -16.42 1.56 4.11
CA ALA A 168 -16.10 1.59 2.70
C ALA A 168 -14.59 1.64 2.42
N VAL A 169 -13.81 2.40 3.21
CA VAL A 169 -12.34 2.47 3.11
C VAL A 169 -11.71 1.12 3.43
N GLY A 170 -12.19 0.43 4.46
CA GLY A 170 -11.74 -0.93 4.82
C GLY A 170 -12.02 -1.95 3.71
N VAL A 171 -13.22 -1.93 3.12
CA VAL A 171 -13.59 -2.81 1.99
C VAL A 171 -12.73 -2.52 0.76
N PHE A 172 -12.50 -1.24 0.43
CA PHE A 172 -11.64 -0.82 -0.68
C PHE A 172 -10.19 -1.27 -0.49
N SER A 173 -9.63 -1.07 0.71
CA SER A 173 -8.32 -1.59 1.11
C SER A 173 -8.23 -3.11 0.89
N LYS A 174 -9.19 -3.89 1.42
CA LYS A 174 -9.15 -5.35 1.28
C LYS A 174 -9.25 -5.81 -0.17
N ALA A 175 -9.99 -5.09 -1.02
CA ALA A 175 -10.02 -5.35 -2.45
C ALA A 175 -8.65 -5.12 -3.12
N ILE A 176 -7.94 -4.04 -2.76
CA ILE A 176 -6.57 -3.78 -3.25
C ILE A 176 -5.60 -4.85 -2.73
N GLU A 177 -5.66 -5.23 -1.46
CA GLU A 177 -4.81 -6.29 -0.89
C GLU A 177 -4.97 -7.61 -1.64
N VAL A 178 -6.21 -8.03 -1.94
CA VAL A 178 -6.47 -9.23 -2.76
C VAL A 178 -5.89 -9.09 -4.17
N VAL A 179 -6.04 -7.92 -4.81
CA VAL A 179 -5.44 -7.64 -6.13
C VAL A 179 -3.91 -7.61 -6.07
N THR A 180 -3.32 -7.18 -4.95
CA THR A 180 -1.87 -7.13 -4.71
C THR A 180 -1.24 -8.52 -4.65
N LEU A 181 -1.98 -9.54 -4.18
CA LEU A 181 -1.47 -10.91 -4.11
C LEU A 181 -1.12 -11.50 -5.48
N PHE A 182 -1.81 -11.11 -6.56
CA PHE A 182 -1.55 -11.64 -7.91
C PHE A 182 -0.12 -11.36 -8.42
N PRO A 183 0.36 -10.10 -8.48
CA PRO A 183 1.74 -9.82 -8.89
C PRO A 183 2.77 -10.35 -7.89
N LEU A 184 2.50 -10.30 -6.57
CA LEU A 184 3.40 -10.86 -5.56
C LEU A 184 3.62 -12.38 -5.73
N ILE A 185 2.54 -13.14 -5.94
CA ILE A 185 2.61 -14.59 -6.20
C ILE A 185 3.34 -14.86 -7.52
N SER A 186 3.08 -14.06 -8.57
CA SER A 186 3.77 -14.18 -9.86
C SER A 186 5.28 -13.98 -9.76
N LEU A 187 5.77 -13.11 -8.86
CA LEU A 187 7.20 -12.89 -8.64
C LEU A 187 7.86 -14.10 -7.97
N VAL A 188 7.25 -14.61 -6.89
CA VAL A 188 7.74 -15.79 -6.16
C VAL A 188 7.72 -17.06 -7.03
N GLN A 189 6.73 -17.20 -7.92
CA GLN A 189 6.70 -18.28 -8.92
C GLN A 189 7.81 -18.13 -9.98
N GLY A 190 8.11 -16.89 -10.39
CA GLY A 190 9.22 -16.57 -11.30
C GLY A 190 10.58 -17.00 -10.74
N GLU A 191 10.88 -16.63 -9.48
CA GLU A 191 12.12 -17.06 -8.79
C GLU A 191 12.28 -18.58 -8.76
N ARG A 192 11.22 -19.31 -8.35
CA ARG A 192 11.26 -20.78 -8.26
C ARG A 192 11.54 -21.45 -9.60
N SER A 193 10.99 -20.89 -10.67
CA SER A 193 11.20 -21.39 -12.04
C SER A 193 12.67 -21.22 -12.48
N MET A 194 13.33 -20.14 -12.08
CA MET A 194 14.76 -19.93 -12.33
C MET A 194 15.68 -20.80 -11.45
N LEU A 195 15.21 -21.19 -10.26
CA LEU A 195 15.95 -22.05 -9.32
C LEU A 195 15.75 -23.56 -9.59
N SER A 196 14.89 -23.95 -10.52
CA SER A 196 14.73 -25.35 -10.98
C SER A 196 14.99 -25.52 -12.48
N PRO A 197 16.18 -25.15 -13.00
CA PRO A 197 16.55 -25.46 -14.37
C PRO A 197 16.84 -26.97 -14.51
N ALA A 198 15.86 -27.70 -15.03
CA ALA A 198 15.94 -29.05 -15.58
C ALA A 198 16.57 -30.16 -14.70
N SER A 199 15.71 -30.93 -13.99
CA SER A 199 15.99 -32.34 -13.68
C SER A 199 15.64 -33.28 -14.87
N ALA A 200 15.68 -32.77 -16.10
CA ALA A 200 15.06 -33.37 -17.28
C ALA A 200 16.00 -33.44 -18.50
N SER A 201 17.30 -33.63 -18.27
CA SER A 201 18.31 -33.90 -19.31
C SER A 201 19.10 -35.18 -19.03
N GLY A 202 18.48 -36.17 -18.37
CA GLY A 202 19.17 -37.31 -17.74
C GLY A 202 18.56 -38.69 -17.98
N ALA A 203 17.58 -38.84 -18.87
CA ALA A 203 17.14 -40.14 -19.36
C ALA A 203 17.88 -40.42 -20.69
N ALA A 204 18.99 -41.15 -20.60
CA ALA A 204 19.77 -41.54 -21.77
C ALA A 204 19.04 -42.62 -22.58
N GLU A 205 19.09 -42.51 -23.91
CA GLU A 205 19.05 -43.69 -24.78
C GLU A 205 20.31 -44.53 -24.51
N PRO A 206 20.13 -45.83 -24.29
CA PRO A 206 20.54 -46.78 -25.34
C PRO A 206 19.47 -47.82 -25.71
#